data_AF-A0A367IIW9-F1
#
_entry.id   AF-A0A367IIW9-F1
#
_cell.length_a   1.000
_cell.length_b   1.000
_cell.length_c   1.000
_cell.angle_alpha   90.00
_cell.angle_beta   90.00
_cell.angle_gamma   90.00
#
_symmetry.space_group_name_H-M   'P 1'
#
loop_
_entity.id
_entity.type
_entity.pdbx_description
1 polymer ?
#
loop_
_entity_poly.entity_id
_entity_poly.type
_entity_poly.pdbx_seq_one_letter_code
_entity_poly.pdbx_strand_id
1 'polypeptide(L)'
;WIDTFTNQEYQIDPVRKKYDTYFIILCPGTNAEVQQVQRKTPFLDYPFVSTDGGANALVKALKVQLSEEEFMPAMLRVSPHTLSVNSVYIGRGPGQYFENYLLKHLVELRYKQEIAGITAVKQANEAINLLKRRETKCQEGKLVSTFLSLSPNAIQKTVPHHPNDIPINTSGLNNLPRELLEAIFYSFENDIPSLVNISGTCRLFYSAICNVIIQRLRAQIASLIPALPKLGGNVVWEEMEIANIGLDRWPSSHPEGVPFNKIARLTCNLEDSLAQINQWTRYWNPRRMRSK
;
A
#
# COMPACT_ATOMS: atom_id res chain seq x y z
N TRP A 1 31.39 -8.54 -11.37
CA TRP A 1 31.95 -7.20 -11.68
C TRP A 1 33.23 -7.06 -10.87
N ILE A 2 34.33 -6.63 -11.49
CA ILE A 2 35.58 -6.39 -10.77
C ILE A 2 35.60 -4.91 -10.39
N ASP A 3 35.68 -4.64 -9.10
CA ASP A 3 35.85 -3.29 -8.60
C ASP A 3 37.22 -2.76 -9.02
N THR A 4 37.24 -1.74 -9.88
CA THR A 4 38.49 -1.17 -10.41
C THR A 4 39.33 -0.44 -9.36
N PHE A 5 38.78 -0.16 -8.17
CA PHE A 5 39.50 0.50 -7.08
C PHE A 5 40.04 -0.50 -6.04
N THR A 6 39.36 -1.64 -5.85
CA THR A 6 39.77 -2.65 -4.86
C THR A 6 40.29 -3.95 -5.48
N ASN A 7 40.18 -4.11 -6.81
CA ASN A 7 40.51 -5.31 -7.58
C ASN A 7 39.84 -6.61 -7.08
N GLN A 8 38.75 -6.48 -6.32
CA GLN A 8 37.99 -7.61 -5.83
C GLN A 8 36.91 -8.00 -6.84
N GLU A 9 36.85 -9.29 -7.14
CA GLU A 9 35.84 -9.87 -8.02
C GLU A 9 34.56 -10.11 -7.23
N TYR A 10 33.57 -9.25 -7.45
CA TYR A 10 32.28 -9.34 -6.79
C TYR A 10 31.26 -10.02 -7.71
N GLN A 11 30.73 -11.16 -7.27
CA GLN A 11 29.48 -11.72 -7.81
C GLN A 11 28.29 -11.01 -7.16
N ILE A 12 28.05 -9.78 -7.60
CA ILE A 12 26.78 -9.10 -7.34
C ILE A 12 25.82 -9.61 -8.38
N ASP A 13 24.77 -10.33 -7.96
CA ASP A 13 23.65 -10.68 -8.83
C ASP A 13 22.91 -9.37 -9.22
N PRO A 14 23.13 -8.83 -10.43
CA PRO A 14 22.66 -7.49 -10.81
C PRO A 14 21.13 -7.41 -10.83
N VAL A 15 20.49 -8.57 -10.97
CA VAL A 15 19.04 -8.75 -11.05
C VAL A 15 18.35 -8.33 -9.73
N ARG A 16 19.01 -8.57 -8.59
CA ARG A 16 18.44 -8.29 -7.25
C ARG A 16 18.29 -6.80 -6.93
N LYS A 17 19.06 -5.92 -7.59
CA LYS A 17 19.05 -4.47 -7.31
C LYS A 17 18.09 -3.67 -8.19
N LYS A 18 17.67 -4.20 -9.36
CA LYS A 18 16.98 -3.39 -10.39
C LYS A 18 15.48 -3.12 -10.15
N TYR A 19 14.77 -3.97 -9.39
CA TYR A 19 13.30 -3.91 -9.35
C TYR A 19 12.68 -3.20 -8.15
N ASP A 20 13.43 -3.11 -7.04
CA ASP A 20 12.87 -2.59 -5.78
C ASP A 20 13.37 -1.17 -5.45
N THR A 21 14.31 -0.62 -6.23
CA THR A 21 14.94 0.66 -5.95
C THR A 21 15.28 1.43 -7.21
N TYR A 22 15.13 2.76 -7.17
CA TYR A 22 15.61 3.66 -8.21
C TYR A 22 16.82 4.43 -7.68
N PHE A 23 17.89 4.47 -8.47
CA PHE A 23 19.14 5.13 -8.09
C PHE A 23 19.31 6.46 -8.84
N ILE A 24 19.86 7.45 -8.15
CA ILE A 24 20.42 8.67 -8.74
C ILE A 24 21.86 8.73 -8.26
N ILE A 25 22.80 8.85 -9.20
CA ILE A 25 24.23 8.72 -8.91
C ILE A 25 24.86 10.12 -9.00
N LEU A 26 25.39 10.60 -7.88
CA LEU A 26 26.10 11.89 -7.82
C LEU A 26 27.60 11.60 -7.92
N CYS A 27 28.26 12.12 -8.95
CA CYS A 27 29.69 11.91 -9.17
C CYS A 27 30.45 13.24 -9.21
N PRO A 28 31.63 13.33 -8.58
CA PRO A 28 32.54 14.43 -8.84
C PRO A 28 33.09 14.33 -10.28
N GLY A 29 33.52 15.46 -10.83
CA GLY A 29 34.02 15.56 -12.20
C GLY A 29 33.02 16.14 -13.19
N THR A 30 33.53 16.47 -14.38
CA THR A 30 32.80 17.10 -15.49
C THR A 30 31.79 16.16 -16.12
N ASN A 31 30.85 16.71 -16.90
CA ASN A 31 29.92 15.91 -17.69
C ASN A 31 30.61 14.86 -18.58
N ALA A 32 31.74 15.22 -19.20
CA ALA A 32 32.47 14.33 -20.10
C ALA A 32 33.07 13.13 -19.36
N GLU A 33 33.69 13.37 -18.19
CA GLU A 33 34.29 12.32 -17.36
C GLU A 33 33.22 11.38 -16.81
N VAL A 34 32.14 11.93 -16.27
CA VAL A 34 31.02 11.15 -15.73
C VAL A 34 30.35 10.32 -16.82
N GLN A 35 30.21 10.84 -18.05
CA GLN A 35 29.66 10.09 -19.17
C GLN A 35 30.56 8.91 -19.56
N GLN A 36 31.88 9.06 -19.49
CA GLN A 36 32.80 7.94 -19.72
C GLN A 36 32.66 6.86 -18.65
N VAL A 37 32.47 7.25 -17.39
CA VAL A 37 32.21 6.30 -16.29
C VAL A 37 30.87 5.59 -16.52
N GLN A 38 29.80 6.32 -16.81
CA GLN A 38 28.48 5.75 -17.05
C GLN A 38 28.54 4.65 -18.12
N ARG A 39 29.18 4.92 -19.28
CA ARG A 39 29.36 3.96 -20.39
C ARG A 39 30.11 2.67 -20.00
N LYS A 40 30.93 2.73 -18.95
CA LYS A 40 31.74 1.60 -18.45
C LYS A 40 31.07 0.84 -17.30
N THR A 41 29.93 1.31 -16.80
CA THR A 41 29.24 0.73 -15.65
C THR A 41 27.89 0.11 -16.06
N PRO A 42 27.44 -0.95 -15.36
CA PRO A 42 26.15 -1.57 -15.62
C PRO A 42 24.94 -0.76 -15.10
N PHE A 43 25.13 0.53 -14.76
CA PHE A 43 24.11 1.44 -14.24
C PHE A 43 23.54 2.38 -15.32
N LEU A 44 23.60 1.98 -16.60
CA LEU A 44 23.18 2.81 -17.74
C LEU A 44 21.74 3.32 -17.64
N ASP A 45 20.87 2.58 -16.95
CA ASP A 45 19.44 2.90 -16.81
C ASP A 45 19.17 4.00 -15.76
N TYR A 46 20.19 4.44 -15.02
CA TYR A 46 20.05 5.42 -13.94
C TYR A 46 20.77 6.75 -14.26
N PRO A 47 20.21 7.89 -13.83
CA PRO A 47 20.82 9.18 -14.07
C PRO A 47 22.11 9.36 -13.24
N PHE A 48 23.16 9.79 -13.92
CA PHE A 48 24.37 10.32 -13.31
C PHE A 48 24.31 11.85 -13.34
N VAL A 49 24.62 12.49 -12.23
CA VAL A 49 24.69 13.94 -12.09
C VAL A 49 26.13 14.31 -11.75
N SER A 50 26.75 15.11 -12.61
CA SER A 50 28.11 15.61 -12.50
C SER A 50 28.17 16.91 -11.68
N THR A 51 29.37 17.43 -11.43
CA THR A 51 29.56 18.74 -10.81
C THR A 51 28.95 19.87 -11.66
N ASP A 52 29.17 19.84 -12.97
CA ASP A 52 28.57 20.75 -13.97
C ASP A 52 27.03 20.67 -13.95
N GLY A 53 26.50 19.47 -13.69
CA GLY A 53 25.07 19.20 -13.56
C GLY A 53 24.46 19.61 -12.22
N GLY A 54 25.23 20.24 -11.33
CA GLY A 54 24.75 20.73 -10.03
C GLY A 54 24.92 19.75 -8.87
N ALA A 55 25.68 18.65 -9.03
CA ALA A 55 25.93 17.70 -7.95
C ALA A 55 26.58 18.36 -6.71
N ASN A 56 27.45 19.36 -6.90
CA ASN A 56 28.10 20.08 -5.79
C ASN A 56 27.10 20.72 -4.83
N ALA A 57 26.06 21.38 -5.37
CA ALA A 57 25.04 22.03 -4.56
C ALA A 57 24.24 20.99 -3.75
N LEU A 58 23.89 19.87 -4.39
CA LEU A 58 23.17 18.77 -3.74
C LEU A 58 24.01 18.10 -2.65
N VAL A 59 25.26 17.76 -2.94
CA VAL A 59 26.18 17.11 -1.99
C VAL A 59 26.43 18.00 -0.75
N LYS A 60 26.57 19.31 -0.95
CA LYS A 60 26.67 20.28 0.14
C LYS A 60 25.40 20.34 0.99
N ALA A 61 24.23 20.38 0.35
CA ALA A 61 22.94 20.37 1.06
C ALA A 61 22.71 19.06 1.85
N LEU A 62 23.16 17.94 1.29
CA LEU A 62 23.09 16.61 1.90
C LEU A 62 24.17 16.35 2.96
N LYS A 63 25.10 17.29 3.15
CA LYS A 63 26.21 17.21 4.11
C LYS A 63 27.12 16.00 3.88
N VAL A 64 27.34 15.65 2.61
CA VAL A 64 28.25 14.55 2.20
C VAL A 64 29.43 15.07 1.36
N GLN A 65 29.77 16.34 1.51
CA GLN A 65 30.94 16.96 0.88
C GLN A 65 32.19 16.66 1.71
N LEU A 66 33.27 16.19 1.06
CA LEU A 66 34.57 15.99 1.71
C LEU A 66 35.48 17.21 1.52
N SER A 67 35.55 17.74 0.31
CA SER A 67 36.28 18.96 -0.07
C SER A 67 35.53 19.70 -1.19
N GLU A 68 36.08 20.80 -1.71
CA GLU A 68 35.40 21.56 -2.79
C GLU A 68 35.15 20.71 -4.05
N GLU A 69 36.01 19.74 -4.31
CA GLU A 69 35.95 18.88 -5.51
C GLU A 69 35.64 17.40 -5.20
N GLU A 70 35.65 17.00 -3.92
CA GLU A 70 35.48 15.60 -3.53
C GLU A 70 34.19 15.34 -2.75
N PHE A 71 33.53 14.24 -3.11
CA PHE A 71 32.34 13.75 -2.44
C PHE A 71 32.72 12.63 -1.48
N MET A 72 32.12 12.66 -0.30
CA MET A 72 32.21 11.54 0.64
C MET A 72 31.40 10.37 0.07
N PRO A 73 31.95 9.15 -0.01
CA PRO A 73 31.19 7.97 -0.43
C PRO A 73 29.98 7.77 0.47
N ALA A 74 28.78 7.90 -0.07
CA ALA A 74 27.56 7.83 0.71
C ALA A 74 26.43 7.15 -0.07
N MET A 75 25.63 6.38 0.66
CA MET A 75 24.36 5.84 0.19
C MET A 75 23.25 6.48 0.99
N LEU A 76 22.42 7.25 0.31
CA LEU A 76 21.36 8.02 0.91
C LEU A 76 20.02 7.51 0.40
N ARG A 77 19.03 7.47 1.29
CA ARG A 77 17.65 7.11 0.95
C ARG A 77 16.79 8.36 0.97
N VAL A 78 16.05 8.58 -0.11
CA VAL A 78 15.00 9.58 -0.19
C VAL A 78 13.66 8.94 0.19
N SER A 79 12.95 9.55 1.13
CA SER A 79 11.58 9.15 1.45
C SER A 79 10.63 9.65 0.35
N PRO A 80 9.81 8.77 -0.27
CA PRO A 80 8.95 9.17 -1.39
C PRO A 80 7.82 10.13 -0.97
N HIS A 81 7.43 10.14 0.30
CA HIS A 81 6.31 10.96 0.79
C HIS A 81 6.73 12.30 1.36
N THR A 82 7.90 12.34 2.01
CA THR A 82 8.38 13.54 2.73
C THR A 82 9.56 14.21 2.04
N LEU A 83 10.16 13.54 1.03
CA LEU A 83 11.42 13.93 0.38
C LEU A 83 12.59 14.11 1.36
N SER A 84 12.44 13.65 2.61
CA SER A 84 13.50 13.67 3.60
C SER A 84 14.58 12.66 3.22
N VAL A 85 15.83 13.05 3.41
CA VAL A 85 16.99 12.21 3.10
C VAL A 85 17.61 11.66 4.37
N ASN A 86 17.72 10.34 4.45
CA ASN A 86 18.35 9.63 5.55
C ASN A 86 19.56 8.86 5.04
N SER A 87 20.63 8.80 5.83
CA SER A 87 21.80 7.99 5.48
C SER A 87 21.50 6.50 5.65
N VAL A 88 21.72 5.72 4.59
CA VAL A 88 21.85 4.27 4.70
C VAL A 88 23.26 3.94 5.16
N TYR A 89 24.26 4.60 4.56
CA TYR A 89 25.66 4.47 4.93
C TYR A 89 26.47 5.70 4.49
N ILE A 90 27.48 6.05 5.27
CA ILE A 90 28.47 7.09 4.94
C ILE A 90 29.85 6.50 5.21
N GLY A 91 30.66 6.39 4.16
CA GLY A 91 32.02 5.88 4.20
C GLY A 91 32.99 6.87 4.82
N ARG A 92 34.10 6.33 5.36
CA ARG A 92 35.16 7.12 6.00
C ARG A 92 36.35 7.39 5.07
N GLY A 93 36.29 6.90 3.83
CA GLY A 93 37.33 7.13 2.82
C GLY A 93 36.91 6.62 1.43
N PRO A 94 37.67 6.96 0.38
CA PRO A 94 37.40 6.52 -0.99
C PRO A 94 37.30 4.99 -1.11
N GLY A 95 36.41 4.50 -1.99
CA GLY A 95 36.22 3.05 -2.22
C GLY A 95 35.35 2.32 -1.18
N GLN A 96 34.97 2.98 -0.09
CA GLN A 96 34.13 2.40 0.97
C GLN A 96 32.64 2.53 0.69
N TYR A 97 32.15 1.93 -0.40
CA TYR A 97 30.72 1.98 -0.76
C TYR A 97 29.85 0.93 -0.06
N PHE A 98 30.47 0.01 0.69
CA PHE A 98 29.87 -1.06 1.51
C PHE A 98 28.45 -1.48 1.10
N GLU A 99 28.33 -2.01 -0.11
CA GLU A 99 27.06 -2.39 -0.72
C GLU A 99 26.22 -3.37 0.11
N ASN A 100 26.85 -4.15 0.98
CA ASN A 100 26.19 -5.06 1.92
C ASN A 100 25.19 -4.33 2.82
N TYR A 101 25.46 -3.07 3.21
CA TYR A 101 24.50 -2.28 4.00
C TYR A 101 23.27 -1.89 3.18
N LEU A 102 23.46 -1.54 1.90
CA LEU A 102 22.34 -1.27 1.01
C LEU A 102 21.50 -2.53 0.80
N LEU A 103 22.14 -3.66 0.49
CA LEU A 103 21.43 -4.94 0.30
C LEU A 103 20.68 -5.34 1.57
N LYS A 104 21.32 -5.25 2.74
CA LYS A 104 20.67 -5.50 4.04
C LYS A 104 19.46 -4.58 4.23
N HIS A 105 19.62 -3.28 3.98
CA HIS A 105 18.54 -2.31 4.12
C HIS A 105 17.36 -2.59 3.19
N LEU A 106 17.62 -2.91 1.92
CA LEU A 106 16.58 -3.23 0.93
C LEU A 106 15.83 -4.51 1.32
N VAL A 107 16.55 -5.54 1.78
CA VAL A 107 15.93 -6.78 2.29
C VAL A 107 15.06 -6.50 3.52
N GLU A 108 15.53 -5.68 4.46
CA GLU A 108 14.74 -5.29 5.65
C GLU A 108 13.48 -4.51 5.27
N LEU A 109 13.56 -3.59 4.31
CA LEU A 109 12.40 -2.85 3.81
C LEU A 109 11.39 -3.78 3.16
N ARG A 110 11.87 -4.68 2.31
CA ARG A 110 11.03 -5.69 1.65
C ARG A 110 10.32 -6.58 2.66
N TYR A 111 11.07 -7.10 3.64
CA TYR A 111 10.55 -7.92 4.72
C TYR A 111 9.43 -7.22 5.50
N LYS A 112 9.64 -5.96 5.90
CA LYS A 112 8.62 -5.15 6.58
C LYS A 112 7.36 -4.98 5.73
N GLN A 113 7.52 -4.75 4.44
CA GLN A 113 6.40 -4.58 3.52
C GLN A 113 5.60 -5.87 3.32
N GLU A 114 6.28 -7.02 3.24
CA GLU A 114 5.65 -8.33 3.13
C GLU A 114 4.86 -8.68 4.39
N ILE A 115 5.41 -8.41 5.58
CA ILE A 115 4.69 -8.54 6.86
C ILE A 115 3.45 -7.65 6.88
N ALA A 116 3.58 -6.38 6.50
CA ALA A 116 2.44 -5.47 6.44
C ALA A 116 1.34 -6.01 5.53
N GLY A 117 1.71 -6.53 4.35
CA GLY A 117 0.78 -7.19 3.44
C GLY A 117 0.07 -8.41 4.06
N ILE A 118 0.80 -9.27 4.74
CA ILE A 118 0.22 -10.46 5.42
C ILE A 118 -0.75 -10.04 6.53
N THR A 119 -0.35 -9.07 7.36
CA THR A 119 -1.19 -8.53 8.43
C THR A 119 -2.46 -7.90 7.87
N ALA A 120 -2.36 -7.12 6.79
CA ALA A 120 -3.51 -6.54 6.11
C ALA A 120 -4.48 -7.62 5.59
N VAL A 121 -3.98 -8.72 5.03
CA VAL A 121 -4.83 -9.86 4.61
C VAL A 121 -5.50 -10.54 5.80
N LYS A 122 -4.79 -10.76 6.92
CA LYS A 122 -5.38 -11.32 8.15
C LYS A 122 -6.52 -10.43 8.65
N GLN A 123 -6.27 -9.13 8.79
CA GLN A 123 -7.28 -8.14 9.20
C GLN A 123 -8.47 -8.07 8.24
N ALA A 124 -8.23 -8.18 6.92
CA ALA A 124 -9.30 -8.19 5.94
C ALA A 124 -10.20 -9.43 6.04
N ASN A 125 -9.62 -10.61 6.30
CA ASN A 125 -10.41 -11.81 6.56
C ASN A 125 -11.24 -11.70 7.85
N GLU A 126 -10.70 -11.09 8.90
CA GLU A 126 -11.46 -10.78 10.12
C GLU A 126 -12.61 -9.82 9.86
N ALA A 127 -12.37 -8.75 9.08
CA ALA A 127 -13.39 -7.79 8.67
C ALA A 127 -14.51 -8.47 7.85
N ILE A 128 -14.16 -9.34 6.90
CA ILE A 128 -15.12 -10.16 6.13
C ILE A 128 -15.98 -11.01 7.08
N ASN A 129 -15.36 -11.70 8.03
CA ASN A 129 -16.08 -12.53 8.99
C ASN A 129 -17.01 -11.70 9.88
N LEU A 130 -16.58 -10.51 10.30
CA LEU A 130 -17.40 -9.57 11.05
C LEU A 130 -18.62 -9.09 10.24
N LEU A 131 -18.41 -8.72 8.97
CA LEU A 131 -19.48 -8.28 8.06
C LEU A 131 -20.50 -9.40 7.82
N LYS A 132 -20.06 -10.64 7.57
CA LYS A 132 -20.95 -11.80 7.44
C LYS A 132 -21.79 -12.02 8.70
N ARG A 133 -21.18 -12.01 9.88
CA ARG A 133 -21.91 -12.16 11.15
C ARG A 133 -22.95 -11.06 11.35
N ARG A 134 -22.64 -9.83 10.91
CA ARG A 134 -23.56 -8.70 10.98
C ARG A 134 -24.70 -8.84 9.96
N GLU A 135 -24.40 -9.27 8.75
CA GLU A 135 -25.41 -9.57 7.73
C GLU A 135 -26.41 -10.61 8.25
N THR A 136 -25.94 -11.74 8.78
CA THR A 136 -26.79 -12.79 9.36
C THR A 136 -27.68 -12.25 10.49
N LYS A 137 -27.10 -11.47 11.42
CA LYS A 137 -27.87 -10.84 12.50
C LYS A 137 -28.93 -9.85 11.98
N CYS A 138 -28.68 -9.20 10.85
CA CYS A 138 -29.62 -8.27 10.22
C CYS A 138 -30.81 -9.03 9.63
N GLN A 139 -30.53 -10.11 8.90
CA GLN A 139 -31.53 -11.00 8.32
C GLN A 139 -32.39 -11.67 9.39
N GLU A 140 -31.80 -12.12 10.50
CA GLU A 140 -32.51 -12.71 11.64
C GLU A 140 -33.34 -11.69 12.44
N GLY A 141 -33.30 -10.41 12.09
CA GLY A 141 -34.00 -9.36 12.84
C GLY A 141 -33.45 -9.12 14.25
N LYS A 142 -32.24 -9.62 14.56
CA LYS A 142 -31.58 -9.45 15.86
C LYS A 142 -30.77 -8.16 15.97
N LEU A 143 -30.65 -7.41 14.87
CA LEU A 143 -29.93 -6.14 14.77
C LEU A 143 -30.83 -4.88 14.97
N VAL A 144 -32.09 -5.08 15.37
CA VAL A 144 -33.23 -4.25 14.91
C VAL A 144 -33.52 -2.95 15.67
N SER A 145 -32.98 -2.65 16.84
CA SER A 145 -33.44 -1.43 17.54
C SER A 145 -32.69 -0.13 17.20
N THR A 146 -31.57 -0.18 16.48
CA THR A 146 -30.67 1.01 16.37
C THR A 146 -30.28 1.45 14.97
N PHE A 147 -30.61 0.69 13.92
CA PHE A 147 -30.25 1.05 12.54
C PHE A 147 -31.30 1.92 11.85
N LEU A 148 -32.58 1.73 12.16
CA LEU A 148 -33.68 2.51 11.59
C LEU A 148 -33.76 3.94 12.16
N SER A 149 -32.92 4.30 13.15
CA SER A 149 -32.83 5.63 13.74
C SER A 149 -31.62 6.45 13.27
N LEU A 150 -30.79 5.93 12.35
CA LEU A 150 -29.60 6.63 11.84
C LEU A 150 -29.88 7.50 10.60
N SER A 151 -31.14 7.81 10.27
CA SER A 151 -31.43 8.93 9.37
C SER A 151 -31.41 10.23 10.19
N PRO A 152 -30.40 11.10 10.04
CA PRO A 152 -30.33 12.36 10.79
C PRO A 152 -31.40 13.36 10.35
N ASN A 153 -32.22 13.05 9.33
CA ASN A 153 -33.18 13.98 8.73
C ASN A 153 -34.65 13.67 9.07
N ALA A 154 -34.93 12.71 9.95
CA ALA A 154 -36.31 12.36 10.30
C ALA A 154 -36.90 13.18 11.46
N ILE A 155 -36.16 14.12 12.06
CA ILE A 155 -36.67 14.98 13.14
C ILE A 155 -36.65 16.44 12.70
N GLN A 156 -37.86 16.96 12.45
CA GLN A 156 -38.25 18.37 12.41
C GLN A 156 -37.83 19.21 11.19
N LYS A 157 -38.53 18.99 10.07
CA LYS A 157 -39.04 20.12 9.28
C LYS A 157 -40.56 20.12 9.40
N THR A 158 -41.07 20.83 10.40
CA THR A 158 -42.44 21.37 10.40
C THR A 158 -42.53 22.42 9.29
N VAL A 159 -42.79 21.95 8.07
CA VAL A 159 -43.24 22.79 6.95
C VAL A 159 -44.77 22.71 6.93
N PRO A 160 -45.50 23.83 6.83
CA PRO A 160 -46.95 23.80 6.77
C PRO A 160 -47.41 23.05 5.52
N HIS A 161 -48.43 22.20 5.67
CA HIS A 161 -49.11 21.47 4.61
C HIS A 161 -49.37 22.35 3.37
N HIS A 162 -48.66 22.06 2.27
CA HIS A 162 -49.12 22.37 0.92
C HIS A 162 -49.78 21.11 0.33
N PRO A 163 -50.96 21.19 -0.33
CA PRO A 163 -51.72 19.99 -0.71
C PRO A 163 -51.27 19.31 -2.02
N ASN A 164 -50.05 19.53 -2.51
CA ASN A 164 -49.62 19.05 -3.83
C ASN A 164 -48.29 18.26 -3.86
N ASP A 165 -47.92 17.60 -2.76
CA ASP A 165 -46.77 16.70 -2.77
C ASP A 165 -47.17 15.31 -3.30
N ILE A 166 -46.72 15.03 -4.53
CA ILE A 166 -46.77 13.71 -5.16
C ILE A 166 -45.97 12.74 -4.28
N PRO A 167 -46.55 11.60 -3.85
CA PRO A 167 -45.81 10.63 -3.06
C PRO A 167 -44.67 10.05 -3.90
N ILE A 168 -43.43 10.32 -3.51
CA ILE A 168 -42.26 9.63 -4.05
C ILE A 168 -42.37 8.18 -3.59
N ASN A 169 -42.85 7.32 -4.49
CA ASN A 169 -43.02 5.88 -4.29
C ASN A 169 -41.64 5.21 -4.18
N THR A 170 -41.05 5.20 -2.98
CA THR A 170 -39.82 4.46 -2.66
C THR A 170 -40.03 2.93 -2.61
N SER A 171 -41.27 2.49 -2.84
CA SER A 171 -41.71 1.10 -2.86
C SER A 171 -41.04 0.25 -3.97
N GLY A 172 -40.65 0.87 -5.10
CA GLY A 172 -40.04 0.13 -6.23
C GLY A 172 -38.67 -0.46 -5.93
N LEU A 173 -37.79 0.29 -5.23
CA LEU A 173 -36.42 -0.13 -4.93
C LEU A 173 -36.33 -1.20 -3.84
N ASN A 174 -37.29 -1.21 -2.91
CA ASN A 174 -37.36 -2.23 -1.85
C ASN A 174 -37.88 -3.59 -2.36
N ASN A 175 -38.46 -3.62 -3.57
CA ASN A 175 -38.99 -4.82 -4.22
C ASN A 175 -38.01 -5.43 -5.24
N LEU A 176 -36.82 -4.86 -5.41
CA LEU A 176 -35.82 -5.41 -6.33
C LEU A 176 -35.17 -6.67 -5.75
N PRO A 177 -34.89 -7.68 -6.60
CA PRO A 177 -33.99 -8.79 -6.26
C PRO A 177 -32.67 -8.27 -5.70
N ARG A 178 -32.15 -8.99 -4.71
CA ARG A 178 -30.93 -8.63 -4.00
C ARG A 178 -29.74 -8.47 -4.94
N GLU A 179 -29.66 -9.32 -5.96
CA GLU A 179 -28.59 -9.36 -6.94
C GLU A 179 -28.54 -8.08 -7.78
N LEU A 180 -29.70 -7.50 -8.12
CA LEU A 180 -29.77 -6.23 -8.85
C LEU A 180 -29.34 -5.06 -7.97
N LEU A 181 -29.68 -5.09 -6.68
CA LEU A 181 -29.23 -4.08 -5.73
C LEU A 181 -27.72 -4.16 -5.48
N GLU A 182 -27.18 -5.38 -5.38
CA GLU A 182 -25.73 -5.59 -5.32
C GLU A 182 -25.04 -5.02 -6.57
N ALA A 183 -25.57 -5.27 -7.77
CA ALA A 183 -25.02 -4.70 -9.01
C ALA A 183 -25.07 -3.16 -9.05
N ILE A 184 -26.17 -2.56 -8.58
CA ILE A 184 -26.30 -1.09 -8.48
C ILE A 184 -25.27 -0.54 -7.49
N PHE A 185 -25.18 -1.12 -6.28
CA PHE A 185 -24.25 -0.65 -5.26
C PHE A 185 -22.79 -0.95 -5.58
N TYR A 186 -22.50 -2.00 -6.35
CA TYR A 186 -21.17 -2.29 -6.85
C TYR A 186 -20.59 -1.12 -7.66
N SER A 187 -21.44 -0.37 -8.37
CA SER A 187 -21.02 0.84 -9.10
C SER A 187 -20.49 1.96 -8.18
N PHE A 188 -20.81 1.89 -6.89
CA PHE A 188 -20.34 2.82 -5.86
C PHE A 188 -19.29 2.17 -4.95
N GLU A 189 -18.68 1.05 -5.35
CA GLU A 189 -17.76 0.30 -4.49
C GLU A 189 -16.62 1.17 -3.95
N ASN A 190 -16.19 2.18 -4.71
CA ASN A 190 -15.10 3.11 -4.37
C ASN A 190 -15.50 4.21 -3.37
N ASP A 191 -16.79 4.48 -3.20
CA ASP A 191 -17.34 5.47 -2.28
C ASP A 191 -18.01 4.78 -1.09
N ILE A 192 -17.16 4.23 -0.22
CA ILE A 192 -17.61 3.58 1.02
C ILE A 192 -18.53 4.52 1.83
N PRO A 193 -18.20 5.81 2.06
CA PRO A 193 -19.09 6.73 2.78
C PRO A 193 -20.52 6.80 2.21
N SER A 194 -20.69 6.88 0.89
CA SER A 194 -22.03 6.88 0.28
C SER A 194 -22.75 5.55 0.48
N LEU A 195 -22.05 4.42 0.32
CA LEU A 195 -22.62 3.10 0.63
C LEU A 195 -23.08 3.01 2.09
N VAL A 196 -22.30 3.55 3.04
CA VAL A 196 -22.68 3.62 4.46
C VAL A 196 -23.99 4.37 4.65
N ASN A 197 -24.15 5.55 4.03
CA ASN A 197 -25.37 6.33 4.18
C ASN A 197 -26.60 5.58 3.67
N ILE A 198 -26.47 4.92 2.52
CA ILE A 198 -27.55 4.16 1.90
C ILE A 198 -27.91 2.90 2.72
N SER A 199 -26.94 2.30 3.41
CA SER A 199 -27.17 1.10 4.24
C SER A 199 -28.20 1.29 5.37
N GLY A 200 -28.42 2.53 5.83
CA GLY A 200 -29.40 2.85 6.86
C GLY A 200 -30.85 2.83 6.38
N THR A 201 -31.08 2.72 5.07
CA THR A 201 -32.42 2.83 4.47
C THR A 201 -33.31 1.65 4.82
N CYS A 202 -32.82 0.43 4.65
CA CYS A 202 -33.55 -0.78 5.00
C CYS A 202 -32.59 -1.97 5.20
N ARG A 203 -33.12 -3.07 5.77
CA ARG A 203 -32.32 -4.29 6.02
C ARG A 203 -31.75 -4.90 4.73
N LEU A 204 -32.51 -4.80 3.65
CA LEU A 204 -32.12 -5.37 2.36
C LEU A 204 -30.93 -4.61 1.76
N PHE A 205 -30.94 -3.27 1.86
CA PHE A 205 -29.82 -2.41 1.45
C PHE A 205 -28.58 -2.68 2.30
N TYR A 206 -28.74 -2.75 3.62
CA TYR A 206 -27.66 -3.12 4.53
C TYR A 206 -27.00 -4.44 4.14
N SER A 207 -27.80 -5.47 3.87
CA SER A 207 -27.31 -6.80 3.48
C SER A 207 -26.57 -6.76 2.14
N ALA A 208 -27.11 -6.05 1.14
CA ALA A 208 -26.47 -5.88 -0.16
C ALA A 208 -25.13 -5.14 -0.06
N ILE A 209 -25.07 -4.07 0.75
CA ILE A 209 -23.86 -3.26 0.94
C ILE A 209 -22.76 -4.04 1.68
N CYS A 210 -23.11 -4.82 2.70
CA CYS A 210 -22.17 -5.76 3.33
C CYS A 210 -21.56 -6.71 2.30
N ASN A 211 -22.36 -7.23 1.37
CA ASN A 211 -21.87 -8.12 0.31
C ASN A 211 -20.94 -7.42 -0.68
N VAL A 212 -21.29 -6.22 -1.15
CA VAL A 212 -20.42 -5.43 -2.04
C VAL A 212 -19.07 -5.18 -1.38
N ILE A 213 -19.04 -4.82 -0.09
CA ILE A 213 -17.80 -4.58 0.64
C ILE A 213 -17.00 -5.87 0.85
N ILE A 214 -17.67 -6.99 1.15
CA ILE A 214 -17.02 -8.30 1.23
C ILE A 214 -16.39 -8.69 -0.12
N GLN A 215 -17.10 -8.48 -1.23
CA GLN A 215 -16.59 -8.76 -2.58
C GLN A 215 -15.37 -7.90 -2.90
N ARG A 216 -15.42 -6.60 -2.60
CA ARG A 216 -14.28 -5.69 -2.75
C ARG A 216 -13.05 -6.16 -1.95
N LEU A 217 -13.22 -6.47 -0.66
CA LEU A 217 -12.12 -6.98 0.17
C LEU A 217 -11.55 -8.28 -0.40
N ARG A 218 -12.40 -9.21 -0.86
CA ARG A 218 -11.96 -10.46 -1.51
C ARG A 218 -11.14 -10.20 -2.77
N ALA A 219 -11.56 -9.25 -3.61
CA ALA A 219 -10.82 -8.89 -4.82
C ALA A 219 -9.44 -8.28 -4.50
N GLN A 220 -9.36 -7.43 -3.47
CA GLN A 220 -8.10 -6.85 -3.01
C GLN A 220 -7.17 -7.93 -2.41
N ILE A 221 -7.70 -8.82 -1.58
CA ILE A 221 -6.96 -9.99 -1.05
C ILE A 221 -6.46 -10.87 -2.20
N ALA A 222 -7.31 -11.21 -3.16
CA ALA A 222 -6.97 -12.04 -4.32
C ALA A 222 -5.88 -11.40 -5.19
N SER A 223 -5.81 -10.07 -5.23
CA SER A 223 -4.76 -9.32 -5.93
C SER A 223 -3.44 -9.29 -5.16
N LEU A 224 -3.48 -9.26 -3.82
CA LEU A 224 -2.31 -9.18 -2.95
C LEU A 224 -1.68 -10.55 -2.69
N ILE A 225 -2.46 -11.62 -2.48
CA ILE A 225 -1.97 -12.98 -2.20
C ILE A 225 -0.89 -13.46 -3.18
N PRO A 226 -1.04 -13.30 -4.52
CA PRO A 226 -0.03 -13.72 -5.47
C PRO A 226 1.30 -12.97 -5.36
N ALA A 227 1.27 -11.78 -4.75
CA ALA A 227 2.43 -10.90 -4.56
C ALA A 227 3.16 -11.13 -3.23
N LEU A 228 2.58 -11.89 -2.30
CA LEU A 228 3.17 -12.22 -1.01
C LEU A 228 4.20 -13.37 -1.13
N PRO A 229 5.15 -13.47 -0.17
CA PRO A 229 6.17 -14.52 -0.18
C PRO A 229 5.55 -15.92 -0.08
N LYS A 230 6.13 -16.85 -0.85
CA LYS A 230 5.65 -18.25 -0.93
C LYS A 230 6.75 -19.24 -0.56
N LEU A 231 6.32 -20.41 -0.09
CA LEU A 231 7.16 -21.58 0.10
C LEU A 231 6.41 -22.80 -0.44
N GLY A 232 6.94 -23.44 -1.49
CA GLY A 232 6.27 -24.58 -2.11
C GLY A 232 4.92 -24.20 -2.73
N GLY A 233 4.81 -22.98 -3.28
CA GLY A 233 3.60 -22.45 -3.90
C GLY A 233 2.55 -21.87 -2.93
N ASN A 234 2.70 -22.07 -1.62
CA ASN A 234 1.78 -21.55 -0.61
C ASN A 234 2.30 -20.27 0.03
N VAL A 235 1.40 -19.33 0.35
CA VAL A 235 1.78 -18.10 1.07
C VAL A 235 2.27 -18.45 2.47
N VAL A 236 3.38 -17.83 2.87
CA VAL A 236 3.91 -17.91 4.23
C VAL A 236 3.21 -16.89 5.12
N TRP A 237 2.65 -17.35 6.23
CA TRP A 237 1.84 -16.52 7.13
C TRP A 237 2.55 -16.16 8.44
N GLU A 238 3.61 -16.89 8.77
CA GLU A 238 4.36 -16.74 10.02
C GLU A 238 5.52 -15.76 9.86
N GLU A 239 5.59 -14.75 10.73
CA GLU A 239 6.57 -13.67 10.62
C GLU A 239 8.03 -14.15 10.65
N MET A 240 8.30 -15.21 11.42
CA MET A 240 9.62 -15.82 11.53
C MET A 240 10.01 -16.57 10.25
N GLU A 241 9.05 -17.13 9.53
CA GLU A 241 9.29 -17.87 8.29
C GLU A 241 9.49 -16.92 7.10
N ILE A 242 8.90 -15.72 7.14
CA ILE A 242 9.12 -14.69 6.11
C ILE A 242 10.59 -14.28 6.04
N ALA A 243 11.35 -14.38 7.14
CA ALA A 243 12.78 -14.05 7.17
C ALA A 243 13.66 -15.10 6.47
N ASN A 244 13.10 -16.26 6.11
CA ASN A 244 13.85 -17.34 5.48
C ASN A 244 14.35 -16.93 4.08
N ILE A 245 15.64 -17.17 3.84
CA ILE A 245 16.32 -16.86 2.56
C ILE A 245 15.85 -17.81 1.45
N GLY A 246 15.35 -19.01 1.80
CA GLY A 246 14.88 -20.03 0.86
C GLY A 246 13.44 -19.88 0.38
N LEU A 247 12.81 -18.73 0.61
CA LEU A 247 11.45 -18.47 0.10
C LEU A 247 11.45 -18.30 -1.42
N ASP A 248 10.38 -18.78 -2.05
CA ASP A 248 10.04 -18.55 -3.45
C ASP A 248 9.58 -17.10 -3.66
N ARG A 249 10.44 -16.14 -3.31
CA ARG A 249 10.23 -14.72 -3.63
C ARG A 249 10.43 -14.45 -5.12
N TRP A 250 11.22 -15.31 -5.76
CA TRP A 250 11.70 -15.21 -7.13
C TRP A 250 11.30 -16.49 -7.88
N PRO A 251 10.27 -16.46 -8.74
CA PRO A 251 9.92 -17.60 -9.57
C PRO A 251 11.14 -18.04 -10.39
N SER A 252 11.32 -19.36 -10.58
CA SER A 252 12.40 -19.91 -11.41
C SER A 252 12.37 -19.39 -12.86
N SER A 253 11.20 -18.95 -13.33
CA SER A 253 10.97 -18.37 -14.64
C SER A 253 11.20 -16.86 -14.73
N HIS A 254 11.13 -16.14 -13.60
CA HIS A 254 11.36 -14.70 -13.50
C HIS A 254 12.21 -14.44 -12.26
N PRO A 255 13.54 -14.31 -12.40
CA PRO A 255 14.46 -14.13 -11.25
C PRO A 255 14.18 -12.84 -10.46
N GLU A 256 13.28 -11.99 -10.96
CA GLU A 256 12.96 -10.64 -10.50
C GLU A 256 11.71 -10.56 -9.62
N GLY A 257 10.92 -11.64 -9.49
CA GLY A 257 9.80 -11.71 -8.54
C GLY A 257 8.74 -10.62 -8.71
N VAL A 258 7.95 -10.35 -7.66
CA VAL A 258 6.99 -9.24 -7.68
C VAL A 258 7.68 -7.95 -7.22
N PRO A 259 7.56 -6.81 -7.93
CA PRO A 259 8.22 -5.56 -7.55
C PRO A 259 7.73 -4.99 -6.21
N PHE A 260 8.63 -4.37 -5.43
CA PHE A 260 8.32 -3.80 -4.10
C PHE A 260 7.20 -2.77 -4.17
N ASN A 261 7.24 -1.87 -5.15
CA ASN A 261 6.21 -0.83 -5.33
C ASN A 261 4.82 -1.43 -5.58
N LYS A 262 4.73 -2.58 -6.25
CA LYS A 262 3.48 -3.28 -6.49
C LYS A 262 2.94 -3.87 -5.20
N ILE A 263 3.78 -4.48 -4.36
CA ILE A 263 3.37 -4.96 -3.03
C ILE A 263 2.92 -3.79 -2.18
N ALA A 264 3.74 -2.74 -2.06
CA ALA A 264 3.45 -1.56 -1.27
C ALA A 264 2.11 -0.93 -1.64
N ARG A 265 1.85 -0.75 -2.94
CA ARG A 265 0.57 -0.23 -3.43
C ARG A 265 -0.62 -1.13 -3.09
N LEU A 266 -0.49 -2.44 -3.29
CA LEU A 266 -1.57 -3.39 -3.01
C LEU A 266 -1.87 -3.47 -1.51
N THR A 267 -0.83 -3.47 -0.66
CA THR A 267 -0.97 -3.40 0.80
C THR A 267 -1.66 -2.12 1.22
N CYS A 268 -1.17 -0.96 0.77
CA CYS A 268 -1.74 0.36 1.10
C CYS A 268 -3.23 0.46 0.70
N ASN A 269 -3.57 0.04 -0.52
CA ASN A 269 -4.96 0.03 -0.98
C ASN A 269 -5.89 -0.84 -0.12
N LEU A 270 -5.39 -1.95 0.44
CA LEU A 270 -6.15 -2.82 1.33
C LEU A 270 -6.26 -2.20 2.73
N GLU A 271 -5.16 -1.65 3.26
CA GLU A 271 -5.15 -0.96 4.54
C GLU A 271 -6.08 0.26 4.56
N ASP A 272 -6.12 1.05 3.48
CA ASP A 272 -7.05 2.18 3.31
C ASP A 272 -8.51 1.73 3.30
N SER A 273 -8.83 0.66 2.56
CA SER A 273 -10.17 0.05 2.61
C SER A 273 -10.53 -0.39 4.02
N LEU A 274 -9.61 -1.04 4.73
CA LEU A 274 -9.82 -1.50 6.10
C LEU A 274 -9.99 -0.33 7.07
N ALA A 275 -9.23 0.75 6.93
CA ALA A 275 -9.36 1.95 7.74
C ALA A 275 -10.76 2.57 7.58
N GLN A 276 -11.24 2.70 6.34
CA GLN A 276 -12.58 3.19 6.04
C GLN A 276 -13.67 2.28 6.63
N ILE A 277 -13.53 0.96 6.44
CA ILE A 277 -14.48 -0.03 6.99
C ILE A 277 -14.46 0.01 8.53
N ASN A 278 -13.30 0.11 9.16
CA ASN A 278 -13.17 0.16 10.61
C ASN A 278 -13.75 1.46 11.20
N GLN A 279 -13.57 2.59 10.51
CA GLN A 279 -14.21 3.85 10.89
C GLN A 279 -15.73 3.71 10.83
N TRP A 280 -16.24 3.14 9.74
CA TRP A 280 -17.65 2.90 9.53
C TRP A 280 -18.29 1.95 10.55
N THR A 281 -17.67 0.78 10.76
CA THR A 281 -18.19 -0.26 11.64
C THR A 281 -18.32 0.18 13.09
N ARG A 282 -17.67 1.28 13.50
CA ARG A 282 -17.85 1.95 14.79
C ARG A 282 -19.20 2.68 14.88
N TYR A 283 -19.66 3.35 13.82
CA TYR A 283 -20.97 4.03 13.80
C TYR A 283 -22.14 3.05 13.93
N TRP A 284 -21.92 1.81 13.54
CA TRP A 284 -22.87 0.70 13.66
C TRP A 284 -22.91 0.03 15.03
N ASN A 285 -22.07 0.46 15.98
CA ASN A 285 -22.00 -0.12 17.32
C ASN A 285 -22.42 0.92 18.39
N PRO A 286 -23.71 1.00 18.74
CA PRO A 286 -24.24 2.06 19.62
C PRO A 286 -23.68 2.03 21.04
N ARG A 287 -23.07 0.92 21.49
CA ARG A 287 -22.42 0.85 22.82
C ARG A 287 -21.25 1.83 22.99
N ARG A 288 -20.64 2.31 21.89
CA ARG A 288 -19.56 3.32 21.94
C ARG A 288 -20.03 4.77 21.84
N MET A 289 -21.29 5.02 21.48
CA MET A 289 -21.83 6.39 21.40
C MET A 289 -22.34 6.92 22.74
N ARG A 290 -22.48 6.07 23.76
CA ARG A 290 -22.95 6.47 25.11
C ARG A 290 -21.82 6.92 26.06
N SER A 291 -20.57 7.06 25.60
CA SER A 291 -19.42 7.43 26.45
C SER A 291 -18.83 8.82 26.14
N LYS A 292 -19.63 9.76 25.66
CA LYS A 292 -19.25 11.18 25.57
C LYS A 292 -20.34 12.02 26.21
#